data_AF-G7J0M9-F1
#
_entry.id   AF-G7J0M9-F1
#
_cell.length_a   1.000
_cell.length_b   1.000
_cell.length_c   1.000
_cell.angle_alpha   90.00
_cell.angle_beta   90.00
_cell.angle_gamma   90.00
#
_symmetry.space_group_name_H-M   'P 1'
#
loop_
_entity.id
_entity.type
_entity.pdbx_description
1 polymer ?
#
loop_
_entity_poly.entity_id
_entity_poly.type
_entity_poly.pdbx_seq_one_letter_code
_entity_poly.pdbx_strand_id
1 'polypeptide(L)' 'MAQILILFYVMTIFIYLFLVSTNVDAGIRCRNVYDCPKATYCRAGSHRVQCIKHQCKCVRIFESIDPA' A
#
# COMPACT_ATOMS: atom_id res chain seq x y z
N MET A 1 -37.47 -12.75 9.64
CA MET A 1 -36.64 -13.23 8.51
C MET A 1 -36.16 -12.07 7.63
N ALA A 2 -37.05 -11.20 7.12
CA ALA A 2 -36.68 -10.05 6.29
C ALA A 2 -35.71 -9.05 6.96
N GLN A 3 -35.90 -8.71 8.24
CA GLN A 3 -34.99 -7.80 8.96
C GLN A 3 -33.56 -8.33 9.09
N ILE A 4 -33.41 -9.63 9.32
CA ILE A 4 -32.10 -10.29 9.42
C ILE A 4 -31.40 -10.24 8.05
N LEU A 5 -32.13 -10.51 6.96
CA LEU A 5 -31.61 -10.41 5.60
C LEU A 5 -31.15 -8.99 5.24
N ILE A 6 -31.90 -7.97 5.67
CA ILE A 6 -31.53 -6.56 5.45
C ILE A 6 -30.22 -6.24 6.17
N LEU A 7 -30.04 -6.70 7.41
CA LEU A 7 -28.80 -6.48 8.17
C LEU A 7 -27.59 -7.12 7.47
N PHE A 8 -27.71 -8.36 7.01
CA PHE A 8 -26.64 -9.00 6.25
C PHE A 8 -26.31 -8.25 4.96
N TYR A 9 -27.34 -7.82 4.22
CA TYR A 9 -27.14 -7.09 2.96
C TYR A 9 -26.40 -5.77 3.18
N VAL A 10 -26.79 -4.99 4.19
CA VAL A 10 -26.11 -3.74 4.54
C VAL A 10 -24.67 -3.98 4.97
N MET A 11 -24.41 -5.00 5.80
CA MET A 11 -23.05 -5.35 6.23
C MET A 11 -22.17 -5.75 5.05
N THR A 12 -22.68 -6.58 4.13
CA THR A 12 -21.94 -6.98 2.94
C THR A 12 -21.60 -5.79 2.05
N ILE A 13 -22.55 -4.88 1.81
CA ILE A 13 -22.28 -3.65 1.05
C ILE A 13 -21.20 -2.82 1.73
N PHE A 14 -21.29 -2.64 3.05
CA PHE A 14 -20.31 -1.85 3.80
C PHE A 14 -18.91 -2.45 3.71
N ILE A 15 -18.79 -3.77 3.87
CA ILE A 15 -17.52 -4.51 3.73
C ILE A 15 -16.98 -4.38 2.30
N TYR A 16 -17.84 -4.49 1.29
CA TYR A 16 -17.43 -4.38 -0.11
C TYR A 16 -16.91 -2.98 -0.44
N LEU A 17 -17.62 -1.93 -0.01
CA LEU A 17 -17.18 -0.55 -0.17
C LEU A 17 -15.87 -0.28 0.57
N PHE A 18 -15.72 -0.80 1.79
CA PHE A 18 -14.49 -0.71 2.56
C PHE A 18 -13.33 -1.37 1.81
N LEU A 19 -13.50 -2.62 1.36
CA LEU A 19 -12.49 -3.35 0.58
C LEU A 19 -12.10 -2.59 -0.69
N VAL A 20 -13.06 -2.05 -1.44
CA VAL A 20 -12.77 -1.25 -2.65
C VAL A 20 -12.00 0.02 -2.29
N SER A 21 -12.38 0.70 -1.21
CA SER A 21 -11.69 1.92 -0.75
C SER A 21 -10.30 1.63 -0.17
N THR A 22 -10.04 0.44 0.36
CA THR A 22 -8.72 0.05 0.88
C THR A 22 -7.86 -0.69 -0.15
N ASN A 23 -8.46 -1.16 -1.24
CA ASN A 23 -7.78 -1.80 -2.39
C ASN A 23 -7.32 -0.75 -3.41
N VAL A 24 -7.09 0.48 -2.95
CA VAL A 24 -6.14 1.36 -3.61
C VAL A 24 -4.80 0.90 -3.07
N ASP A 25 -3.97 0.33 -3.93
CA ASP A 25 -2.59 -0.05 -3.62
C ASP A 25 -1.94 1.07 -2.80
N ALA A 26 -1.88 0.90 -1.47
CA ALA A 26 -1.66 2.00 -0.51
C ALA A 26 -0.19 2.40 -0.44
N GLY A 27 0.53 2.21 -1.55
CA GLY A 27 1.87 2.72 -1.76
C GLY A 27 1.80 4.20 -2.08
N ILE A 28 2.70 4.96 -1.47
CA ILE A 28 2.95 6.34 -1.87
C ILE A 28 3.41 6.30 -3.33
N ARG A 29 2.63 6.90 -4.21
CA ARG A 29 2.98 6.99 -5.63
C ARG A 29 4.25 7.81 -5.78
N CYS A 30 5.15 7.33 -6.62
CA CYS A 30 6.38 8.03 -6.95
C CYS A 30 6.70 7.91 -8.44
N ARG A 31 7.36 8.92 -8.98
CA ARG A 31 8.03 8.85 -10.29
C ARG A 31 9.53 8.72 -10.09
N ASN A 32 10.06 9.43 -9.09
CA ASN A 32 11.44 9.41 -8.65
C ASN A 32 11.53 9.16 -7.14
N VAL A 33 12.72 8.75 -6.68
CA VAL A 33 12.99 8.51 -5.25
C VAL A 33 12.79 9.79 -4.41
N TYR A 34 12.97 10.97 -5.00
CA TYR A 34 12.75 12.27 -4.34
C TYR A 34 11.27 12.55 -4.01
N ASP A 35 10.34 11.89 -4.70
CA ASP A 35 8.91 12.01 -4.43
C ASP A 35 8.51 11.24 -3.16
N CYS A 36 9.37 10.32 -2.71
CA CYS A 36 9.13 9.54 -1.52
C CYS A 36 9.52 10.31 -0.25
N PRO A 37 8.70 10.28 0.81
CA PRO A 37 9.02 10.92 2.07
C PRO A 37 10.29 10.31 2.65
N LYS A 38 11.32 11.16 2.83
CA LYS A 38 12.69 10.76 3.16
C LYS A 38 12.87 10.18 4.56
N ALA A 39 11.92 10.34 5.47
CA ALA A 39 12.26 10.36 6.90
C ALA A 39 11.64 9.28 7.79
N THR A 40 10.55 8.60 7.40
CA THR A 40 9.73 7.93 8.44
C THR A 40 9.37 6.46 8.21
N TYR A 41 9.62 5.89 7.02
CA TYR A 41 9.11 4.55 6.70
C TYR A 41 10.14 3.43 6.71
N CYS A 42 11.42 3.73 6.46
CA CYS A 42 12.44 2.70 6.36
C CYS A 42 13.34 2.69 7.59
N ARG A 43 13.64 1.49 8.10
CA ARG A 43 14.54 1.30 9.23
C ARG A 43 15.92 1.88 8.89
N ALA A 44 16.32 2.91 9.62
CA ALA A 44 17.61 3.58 9.45
C ALA A 44 18.77 2.56 9.47
N GLY A 45 19.75 2.75 8.58
CA GLY A 45 20.98 1.94 8.52
C GLY A 45 20.87 0.57 7.83
N SER A 46 19.66 0.09 7.50
CA SER A 46 19.47 -1.23 6.87
C SER A 46 18.67 -1.20 5.57
N HIS A 47 17.85 -0.18 5.39
CA HIS A 47 16.97 -0.04 4.24
C HIS A 47 17.13 1.34 3.60
N ARG A 48 17.03 1.38 2.28
CA ARG A 48 16.93 2.60 1.47
C ARG A 48 15.54 2.68 0.85
N VAL A 49 15.01 3.90 0.75
CA VAL A 49 13.77 4.16 0.00
C VAL A 49 14.10 4.08 -1.49
N GLN A 50 13.28 3.35 -2.25
CA GLN A 50 13.31 3.34 -3.70
C GLN A 50 11.92 3.48 -4.30
N CYS A 51 11.88 4.05 -5.50
CA CYS A 51 10.68 4.09 -6.30
C CYS A 51 10.67 2.87 -7.23
N ILE A 52 9.86 1.85 -6.90
CA ILE A 52 9.76 0.61 -7.66
C ILE A 52 8.31 0.45 -8.12
N LYS A 53 8.10 0.29 -9.43
CA LYS A 53 6.76 0.19 -10.03
C LYS A 53 5.85 1.35 -9.61
N HIS A 54 6.37 2.57 -9.64
CA HIS A 54 5.68 3.79 -9.22
C HIS A 54 5.21 3.82 -7.76
N GLN A 55 5.80 2.99 -6.90
CA GLN A 55 5.51 2.97 -5.46
C GLN A 55 6.79 3.11 -4.65
N CYS A 56 6.73 3.89 -3.58
CA CYS A 56 7.80 3.99 -2.62
C CYS A 56 7.91 2.68 -1.82
N LYS A 57 9.06 1.99 -1.93
CA LYS A 57 9.35 0.75 -1.20
C LYS A 57 10.64 0.87 -0.41
N CYS A 58 10.70 0.21 0.74
CA CYS A 58 11.93 0.06 1.51
C CYS A 58 12.66 -1.20 1.04
N VAL A 59 13.82 -1.03 0.40
CA VAL A 59 14.67 -2.15 -0.02
C VAL A 59 15.92 -2.20 0.84
N ARG A 60 16.42 -3.41 1.10
CA ARG A 60 17.66 -3.59 1.87
C ARG A 60 18.84 -3.00 1.10
N ILE A 61 19.80 -2.41 1.81
CA ILE A 61 20.97 -1.77 1.21
C ILE A 61 21.87 -2.81 0.50
N PHE A 62 21.80 -4.08 0.90
CA PHE A 62 22.60 -5.18 0.35
C PHE A 62 21.90 -5.99 -0.76
N GLU A 63 20.66 -5.66 -1.13
CA GLU A 63 20.00 -6.34 -2.24
C GLU A 63 20.44 -5.65 -3.55
N SER A 64 21.29 -6.32 -4.33
CA SER A 64 21.55 -5.99 -5.73
C SER A 64 20.23 -6.06 -6.49
N ILE A 65 19.83 -4.94 -7.07
CA ILE A 65 18.68 -4.89 -7.96
C ILE A 65 19.19 -5.42 -9.29
N ASP A 66 18.94 -6.70 -9.56
CA ASP A 66 18.97 -7.19 -10.93
C ASP A 66 17.80 -6.54 -11.68
N PRO A 67 18.06 -5.81 -12.78
CA PRO A 67 17.00 -5.32 -13.64
C PRO A 67 16.47 -6.50 -14.46
N ALA A 68 15.25 -6.94 -14.17
CA ALA A 68 14.46 -7.83 -15.03
C ALA A 68 13.21 -7.08 -15.52
#